data_AF-A0A540NBJ0-F1
#
_entry.id   AF-A0A540NBJ0-F1
#
_cell.length_a   1.000
_cell.length_b   1.000
_cell.length_c   1.000
_cell.angle_alpha   90.00
_cell.angle_beta   90.00
_cell.angle_gamma   90.00
#
_symmetry.space_group_name_H-M   'P 1'
#
loop_
_entity.id
_entity.type
_entity.pdbx_description
1 polymer ?
#
loop_
_entity_poly.entity_id
_entity_poly.type
_entity_poly.pdbx_seq_one_letter_code
_entity_poly.pdbx_strand_id
1 'polypeptide(L)' 'MRFTIIGNPYFNEMLVWNVGGAEDIISMQVKGSDKLKWTAMSQMWGQRWVTGAKMVCESLTFRVEASDRRHSTL' A
#
# COMPACT_ATOMS: atom_id res chain seq x y z
N MET A 1 2.14 8.58 -8.73
CA MET A 1 1.72 7.91 -7.49
C MET A 1 2.77 8.18 -6.42
N ARG A 2 2.40 8.86 -5.34
CA ARG A 2 3.30 9.12 -4.21
C ARG A 2 2.78 8.38 -2.99
N PHE A 3 3.70 7.88 -2.18
CA PHE A 3 3.37 7.20 -0.94
C PHE A 3 4.11 7.81 0.21
N THR A 4 3.43 7.93 1.33
CA THR A 4 4.03 8.27 2.61
C THR A 4 3.75 7.12 3.56
N ILE A 5 4.80 6.43 3.97
CA ILE A 5 4.71 5.39 5.00
C ILE A 5 4.96 6.08 6.34
N ILE A 6 3.98 6.02 7.22
CA ILE A 6 3.98 6.62 8.55
C ILE A 6 3.71 5.49 9.53
N GLY A 7 4.57 5.25 10.52
CA GLY A 7 4.33 4.12 11.42
C GLY A 7 5.48 3.77 12.35
N ASN A 8 5.25 2.70 13.09
CA ASN A 8 6.22 1.99 13.90
C ASN A 8 6.41 0.55 13.36
N PRO A 9 7.40 -0.22 13.83
CA PRO A 9 7.70 -1.56 13.30
C PRO A 9 6.55 -2.59 13.34
N TYR A 10 5.51 -2.32 14.14
CA TYR A 10 4.34 -3.15 14.36
C TYR A 10 3.04 -2.55 13.79
N PHE A 11 3.02 -1.25 13.47
CA PHE A 11 1.87 -0.57 12.90
C PHE A 11 2.32 0.43 11.85
N ASN A 12 2.01 0.16 10.59
CA ASN A 12 2.39 1.01 9.48
C ASN A 12 1.15 1.46 8.73
N GLU A 13 0.97 2.78 8.68
CA GLU A 13 -0.04 3.48 7.90
C GLU A 13 0.59 3.99 6.61
N MET A 14 -0.04 3.70 5.49
CA MET A 14 0.39 4.19 4.18
C MET A 14 -0.63 5.19 3.66
N LEU A 15 -0.18 6.41 3.47
CA LEU A 15 -0.92 7.43 2.74
C LEU A 15 -0.55 7.30 1.25
N VAL A 16 -1.52 6.89 0.45
CA VAL A 16 -1.40 6.91 -1.01
C VAL A 16 -2.00 8.23 -1.48
N TRP A 17 -1.28 9.01 -2.29
CA TRP A 17 -1.83 10.24 -2.85
C TRP A 17 -1.42 10.43 -4.30
N ASN A 18 -2.37 10.96 -5.07
CA ASN A 18 -2.23 11.30 -6.48
C ASN A 18 -1.96 10.08 -7.39
N VAL A 19 -3.03 9.33 -7.64
CA VAL A 19 -3.18 8.47 -8.82
C VAL A 19 -3.81 9.36 -9.88
N GLY A 20 -3.06 9.74 -10.92
CA GLY A 20 -3.52 10.72 -11.92
C GLY A 20 -4.84 10.33 -12.58
N GLY A 21 -5.95 10.86 -12.05
CA GLY A 21 -7.30 10.72 -12.60
C GLY A 21 -8.12 9.51 -12.16
N ALA A 22 -7.64 8.65 -11.25
CA ALA A 22 -8.43 7.53 -10.75
C ALA A 22 -9.12 7.93 -9.43
N GLU A 23 -10.45 7.88 -9.42
CA GLU A 23 -11.28 8.40 -8.32
C GLU A 23 -11.14 7.58 -7.04
N ASP A 24 -10.97 6.25 -7.15
CA ASP A 24 -10.89 5.33 -6.00
C ASP A 24 -9.88 4.19 -6.19
N ILE A 25 -9.18 3.84 -5.11
CA ILE A 25 -8.35 2.63 -5.01
C ILE A 25 -9.25 1.51 -4.49
N ILE A 26 -9.33 0.40 -5.23
CA ILE A 26 -10.19 -0.74 -4.87
C ILE A 26 -9.43 -1.87 -4.19
N SER A 27 -8.12 -1.98 -4.43
CA SER A 27 -7.30 -3.00 -3.77
C SER A 27 -5.84 -2.55 -3.63
N MET A 28 -5.21 -2.95 -2.51
CA MET A 28 -3.80 -2.70 -2.28
C MET A 28 -3.14 -3.87 -1.55
N GLN A 29 -1.94 -4.22 -2.00
CA GLN A 29 -1.14 -5.28 -1.42
C GLN A 29 0.32 -4.84 -1.29
N VAL A 30 0.99 -5.34 -0.25
CA VAL A 30 2.41 -5.13 -0.01
C VAL A 30 3.14 -6.45 0.08
N LYS A 31 4.36 -6.50 -0.45
CA LYS A 31 5.29 -7.61 -0.33
C LYS A 31 6.65 -7.05 0.08
N GLY A 32 7.37 -7.76 0.93
CA GLY A 32 8.77 -7.49 1.24
C GLY A 32 9.72 -8.36 0.44
N SER A 33 10.99 -8.00 0.44
CA SER A 33 12.01 -8.71 -0.33
C SER A 33 12.26 -10.15 0.14
N ASP A 34 12.06 -10.44 1.43
CA ASP A 34 12.50 -11.71 2.03
C ASP A 34 11.41 -12.38 2.88
N LYS A 35 10.87 -11.69 3.88
CA LYS A 35 9.98 -12.27 4.90
C LYS A 35 8.50 -11.99 4.66
N LEU A 36 8.19 -10.81 4.13
CA LEU A 36 6.80 -10.41 3.90
C LEU A 36 6.29 -10.92 2.54
N LYS A 37 5.37 -11.89 2.56
CA LYS A 37 4.62 -12.30 1.36
C LYS A 37 3.60 -11.24 0.96
N TRP A 38 3.04 -11.37 -0.25
CA TRP A 38 1.92 -10.53 -0.67
C TRP A 38 0.83 -10.52 0.40
N THR A 39 0.67 -9.37 1.02
CA THR A 39 -0.21 -9.14 2.16
C THR A 39 -1.18 -8.04 1.77
N ALA A 40 -2.47 -8.35 1.86
CA ALA A 40 -3.51 -7.37 1.63
C ALA A 40 -3.45 -6.26 2.68
N MET A 41 -3.63 -5.02 2.23
CA MET A 41 -3.77 -3.86 3.10
C MET A 41 -5.26 -3.54 3.24
N SER A 42 -5.66 -3.07 4.42
CA SER A 42 -7.04 -2.68 4.68
C SER A 42 -7.20 -1.18 4.48
N GLN A 43 -8.22 -0.76 3.75
CA GLN A 43 -8.59 0.64 3.66
C GLN A 43 -9.12 1.09 5.02
N MET A 44 -8.55 2.16 5.57
CA MET A 44 -9.00 2.72 6.84
C MET A 44 -10.02 3.85 6.60
N TRP A 45 -9.65 4.86 5.80
CA TRP A 45 -10.54 5.95 5.37
C TRP A 45 -9.94 6.70 4.19
N GLY A 46 -10.78 7.08 3.21
CA GLY A 46 -10.32 7.75 2.00
C GLY A 46 -9.16 6.99 1.34
N GLN A 47 -8.01 7.66 1.18
CA GLN A 47 -6.80 7.09 0.55
C GLN A 47 -5.80 6.51 1.55
N ARG A 48 -6.20 6.28 2.81
CA ARG A 48 -5.35 5.68 3.85
C ARG A 48 -5.54 4.18 3.93
N TRP A 49 -4.42 3.47 3.86
CA TRP A 49 -4.35 2.02 3.89
C TRP A 49 -3.43 1.57 5.02
N VAL A 50 -3.84 0.57 5.78
CA VAL A 50 -3.11 0.09 6.96
C VAL A 50 -2.81 -1.39 6.85
N THR A 51 -1.71 -1.80 7.46
CA THR A 51 -1.39 -3.22 7.67
C THR A 51 -0.65 -3.41 8.99
N GLY A 52 -0.94 -4.51 9.67
CA GLY A 52 -0.20 -4.96 10.85
C GLY A 52 1.08 -5.73 10.50
N ALA A 53 1.38 -5.87 9.21
CA ALA A 53 2.59 -6.57 8.76
C ALA A 53 3.85 -5.76 9.06
N LYS A 54 4.92 -6.48 9.46
CA LYS A 54 6.24 -5.90 9.67
C LYS A 54 6.87 -5.58 8.32
N MET A 55 7.01 -4.29 8.03
CA MET A 55 7.56 -3.76 6.76
C MET A 55 8.96 -3.15 6.91
N VAL A 56 9.61 -3.36 8.05
CA VAL A 56 10.90 -2.73 8.39
C VAL A 56 12.08 -3.64 8.02
N CYS A 57 13.17 -3.02 7.56
CA CYS A 57 14.40 -3.69 7.09
C CYS A 57 14.23 -4.58 5.84
N GLU A 58 13.26 -4.27 4.98
CA GLU A 58 13.06 -4.95 3.70
C GLU A 58 12.81 -3.94 2.58
N SER A 59 13.14 -4.32 1.34
CA SER A 59 12.65 -3.58 0.18
C SER A 59 11.19 -3.95 -0.02
N LEU A 60 10.32 -2.95 -0.12
CA LEU A 60 8.88 -3.14 -0.20
C LEU A 60 8.40 -2.95 -1.64
N THR A 61 7.58 -3.88 -2.11
CA THR A 61 6.85 -3.81 -3.37
C THR A 61 5.37 -3.65 -3.07
N PHE A 62 4.75 -2.66 -3.69
CA PHE A 62 3.33 -2.37 -3.57
C PHE A 62 2.64 -2.66 -4.88
N ARG A 63 1.50 -3.34 -4.78
CA ARG A 63 0.58 -3.52 -5.90
C ARG A 63 -0.70 -2.78 -5.57
N VAL A 64 -1.07 -1.84 -6.42
CA VAL A 64 -2.25 -1.01 -6.25
C VAL A 64 -3.16 -1.15 -7.46
N GLU A 65 -4.44 -1.35 -7.20
CA GLU A 65 -5.50 -1.46 -8.19
C GLU A 65 -6.50 -0.33 -7.98
N ALA A 66 -6.67 0.48 -9.00
CA ALA A 66 -7.66 1.54 -9.02
C ALA A 66 -8.93 1.12 -9.76
N SER A 67 -10.04 1.81 -9.50
CA SER A 67 -11.36 1.53 -10.08
C SER A 67 -11.38 1.61 -11.61
N ASP A 68 -10.43 2.34 -12.21
CA ASP A 68 -10.20 2.43 -13.66
C ASP A 68 -9.53 1.18 -14.27
N ARG A 69 -9.39 0.09 -13.49
CA ARG A 69 -8.69 -1.16 -13.84
C ARG A 69 -7.20 -0.98 -14.13
N ARG A 70 -6.58 0.14 -13.74
CA ARG A 70 -5.13 0.27 -13.83
C ARG A 70 -4.47 -0.42 -12.64
N HIS A 71 -3.57 -1.34 -12.96
CA HIS A 71 -2.68 -1.96 -11.99
C HIS A 71 -1.33 -1.24 -12.02
N SER A 72 -0.92 -0.69 -10.89
CA SER A 72 0.44 -0.16 -10.70
C SER A 72 1.20 -1.06 -9.74
N THR A 73 2.38 -1.55 -10.16
CA THR A 73 3.30 -2.31 -9.29
C THR A 73 4.57 -1.49 -9.16
N LEU A 74 4.97 -1.22 -7.91
CA LEU A 74 6.04 -0.27 -7.56
C LEU A 74 6.92 -0.87 -6.48
#